data_AF-A0A371D2X1-F1
#
_entry.id   AF-A0A371D2X1-F1
#
_cell.length_a   1.000
_cell.length_b   1.000
_cell.length_c   1.000
_cell.angle_alpha   90.00
_cell.angle_beta   90.00
_cell.angle_gamma   90.00
#
_symmetry.space_group_name_H-M   'P 1'
#
loop_
_entity.id
_entity.type
_entity.pdbx_description
1 polymer ?
#
loop_
_entity_poly.entity_id
_entity_poly.type
_entity_poly.pdbx_seq_one_letter_code
_entity_poly.pdbx_strand_id
1 'polypeptide(L)'
;SFPLKRLGGRPTLAARFVRCITNHAPTGHYRDRFRQRHHEPTMCVLHSGAPAYHTREHILFRCDYYTRKYRHSSVEELLESMDPFYDIQKFLEDNPSAMSFEDIPDYA
;
A
#
# COMPACT_ATOMS: atom_id res chain seq x y z
N SER A 1 -20.53 -1.70 10.11
CA SER A 1 -19.68 -2.39 11.11
C SER A 1 -18.34 -1.67 11.16
N PHE A 2 -17.74 -1.46 12.33
CA PHE A 2 -16.43 -0.78 12.44
C PHE A 2 -15.39 -1.53 11.58
N PRO A 3 -14.55 -0.86 10.76
CA PRO A 3 -13.60 -1.51 9.85
C PRO A 3 -12.73 -2.57 10.52
N LEU A 4 -12.25 -2.27 11.74
CA LEU A 4 -11.40 -3.18 12.51
C LEU A 4 -12.08 -4.48 12.92
N LYS A 5 -13.41 -4.51 13.09
CA LYS A 5 -14.15 -5.74 13.40
C LYS A 5 -14.04 -6.77 12.27
N ARG A 6 -14.00 -6.31 11.01
CA ARG A 6 -13.83 -7.17 9.81
C ARG A 6 -12.44 -7.78 9.70
N LEU A 7 -11.45 -7.18 10.37
CA LEU A 7 -10.05 -7.61 10.36
C LEU A 7 -9.70 -8.52 11.56
N GLY A 8 -10.66 -8.77 12.45
CA GLY A 8 -10.47 -9.59 13.64
C GLY A 8 -9.91 -10.98 13.32
N GLY A 9 -8.99 -11.47 14.17
CA GLY A 9 -8.34 -12.77 13.98
C GLY A 9 -7.28 -12.82 12.87
N ARG A 10 -6.97 -11.70 12.20
CA ARG A 10 -6.01 -11.64 11.09
C ARG A 10 -4.95 -10.56 11.33
N PRO A 11 -4.00 -10.77 12.27
CA PRO A 11 -3.07 -9.73 12.71
C PRO A 11 -2.20 -9.16 11.58
N THR A 12 -1.77 -9.99 10.63
CA THR A 12 -0.98 -9.56 9.47
C THR A 12 -1.77 -8.65 8.53
N LEU A 13 -3.03 -8.98 8.24
CA LEU A 13 -3.92 -8.12 7.46
C LEU A 13 -4.20 -6.81 8.22
N ALA A 14 -4.50 -6.88 9.52
CA ALA A 14 -4.78 -5.71 10.34
C ALA A 14 -3.59 -4.73 10.37
N ALA A 15 -2.36 -5.24 10.52
CA ALA A 15 -1.15 -4.41 10.49
C ALA A 15 -0.96 -3.71 9.13
N ARG A 16 -1.13 -4.44 8.01
CA ARG A 16 -1.04 -3.87 6.66
C ARG A 16 -2.13 -2.81 6.42
N PHE A 17 -3.35 -3.07 6.89
CA PHE A 17 -4.45 -2.13 6.82
C PHE A 17 -4.17 -0.83 7.58
N VAL A 18 -3.73 -0.93 8.83
CA VAL A 18 -3.39 0.25 9.65
C VAL A 18 -2.27 1.06 9.00
N ARG A 19 -1.22 0.40 8.49
CA ARG A 19 -0.13 1.05 7.75
C ARG A 19 -0.63 1.79 6.51
N CYS A 20 -1.57 1.20 5.76
CA CYS A 20 -2.17 1.81 4.57
C CYS A 20 -2.94 3.10 4.92
N ILE A 21 -3.89 3.04 5.85
CA ILE A 21 -4.77 4.17 6.17
C ILE A 21 -4.02 5.32 6.86
N THR A 22 -2.97 5.01 7.62
CA THR A 22 -2.16 6.02 8.31
C THR A 22 -0.99 6.52 7.48
N ASN A 23 -0.76 5.98 6.27
CA ASN A 23 0.43 6.28 5.46
C ASN A 23 1.77 5.98 6.16
N HIS A 24 1.81 4.88 6.91
CA HIS A 24 2.98 4.34 7.63
C HIS A 24 3.45 2.97 7.08
N ALA A 25 3.04 2.62 5.85
CA ALA A 25 3.62 1.48 5.15
C ALA A 25 5.11 1.71 4.86
N PRO A 26 5.96 0.67 4.84
CA PRO A 26 7.39 0.79 4.58
C PRO A 26 7.66 1.01 3.09
N THR A 27 7.10 2.10 2.55
CA THR A 27 7.27 2.52 1.16
C THR A 27 8.53 3.34 0.99
N GLY A 28 8.91 3.63 -0.26
CA GLY A 28 10.01 4.55 -0.54
C GLY A 28 9.76 5.93 0.02
N HIS A 29 8.52 6.43 -0.14
CA HIS A 29 8.08 7.69 0.47
C HIS A 29 8.14 7.69 2.00
N TYR A 30 7.89 6.55 2.65
CA TYR A 30 8.13 6.46 4.09
C TYR A 30 9.62 6.63 4.40
N ARG A 31 10.51 5.87 3.76
CA ARG A 31 11.95 5.91 4.04
C ARG A 31 12.59 7.26 3.78
N ASP A 32 12.22 7.91 2.68
CA ASP A 32 12.71 9.22 2.28
C ASP A 32 12.38 10.31 3.33
N ARG A 33 11.22 10.20 3.99
CA ARG A 33 10.83 11.11 5.09
C ARG A 33 11.68 10.93 6.35
N PHE A 34 12.28 9.76 6.58
CA PHE A 34 13.04 9.47 7.80
C PHE A 34 14.54 9.47 7.54
N ARG A 35 15.25 10.47 8.09
CA ARG A 35 16.69 10.72 7.86
C ARG A 35 17.60 9.49 8.01
N GLN A 36 17.30 8.60 8.96
CA GLN A 36 18.09 7.37 9.17
C GLN A 36 18.02 6.39 7.98
N ARG A 37 17.01 6.50 7.12
CA ARG A 37 16.72 5.59 6.01
C ARG A 37 16.82 6.24 4.63
N HIS A 38 17.38 7.46 4.53
CA HIS A 38 17.42 8.20 3.27
C HIS A 38 18.30 7.57 2.17
N HIS A 39 19.17 6.62 2.54
CA HIS A 39 20.00 5.85 1.59
C HIS A 39 19.33 4.54 1.12
N GLU A 40 18.21 4.15 1.73
CA GLU A 40 17.50 2.93 1.36
C GLU A 40 16.74 3.12 0.03
N PRO A 41 16.52 2.05 -0.76
CA PRO A 41 15.77 2.09 -2.01
C PRO A 41 14.42 2.82 -1.91
N THR A 42 14.14 3.77 -2.80
CA THR A 42 12.88 4.57 -2.78
C THR A 42 11.96 4.37 -3.98
N MET A 43 12.42 3.66 -5.01
CA MET A 43 11.72 3.42 -6.27
C MET A 43 11.17 2.00 -6.28
N CYS A 44 9.94 1.83 -6.74
CA CYS A 44 9.34 0.55 -7.03
C CYS A 44 9.90 0.01 -8.35
N VAL A 45 10.37 -1.23 -8.32
CA VAL A 45 10.89 -1.96 -9.48
C VAL A 45 10.11 -3.26 -9.73
N LEU A 46 9.01 -3.48 -8.99
CA LEU A 46 8.19 -4.70 -9.04
C LEU A 46 7.24 -4.75 -10.25
N HIS A 47 7.07 -3.62 -10.94
CA HIS A 47 6.05 -3.42 -11.97
C HIS A 47 6.67 -3.36 -13.37
N SER A 48 5.87 -3.57 -14.41
CA SER A 48 6.35 -3.40 -15.77
C SER A 48 6.50 -1.90 -16.08
N GLY A 49 7.67 -1.48 -16.55
CA GLY A 49 7.96 -0.09 -16.91
C GLY A 49 9.17 0.52 -16.20
N ALA A 50 9.34 1.83 -16.38
CA ALA A 50 10.42 2.57 -15.72
C ALA A 50 10.18 2.62 -14.19
N PRO A 51 11.25 2.58 -13.38
CA PRO A 51 11.12 2.70 -11.92
C PRO A 51 10.28 3.91 -11.53
N ALA A 52 9.28 3.69 -10.68
CA ALA A 52 8.40 4.74 -10.18
C ALA A 52 8.61 4.98 -8.69
N TYR A 53 8.44 6.21 -8.20
CA TYR A 53 8.59 6.48 -6.77
C TYR A 53 7.58 5.66 -5.95
N HIS A 54 8.08 4.90 -4.98
CA HIS A 54 7.29 3.95 -4.22
C HIS A 54 6.45 4.69 -3.17
N THR A 55 5.28 5.17 -3.59
CA THR A 55 4.28 5.84 -2.74
C THR A 55 3.10 4.92 -2.45
N ARG A 56 2.27 5.30 -1.45
CA ARG A 56 1.00 4.62 -1.19
C ARG A 56 0.08 4.68 -2.41
N GLU A 57 0.02 5.84 -3.08
CA GLU A 57 -0.78 6.08 -4.27
C GLU A 57 -0.32 5.23 -5.45
N HIS A 58 1.00 5.05 -5.61
CA HIS A 58 1.55 4.15 -6.62
C HIS A 58 1.08 2.72 -6.40
N ILE A 59 1.20 2.20 -5.17
CA ILE A 59 0.76 0.84 -4.81
C ILE A 59 -0.75 0.69 -5.06
N LEU A 60 -1.56 1.60 -4.52
CA LEU A 60 -3.01 1.48 -4.53
C LEU A 60 -3.63 1.67 -5.93
N PHE A 61 -3.06 2.54 -6.78
CA PHE A 61 -3.77 3.01 -7.98
C PHE A 61 -3.00 2.94 -9.29
N ARG A 62 -1.66 2.75 -9.28
CA ARG A 62 -0.84 2.81 -10.52
C ARG A 62 -0.10 1.53 -10.86
N CYS A 63 0.69 1.00 -9.93
CA CYS A 63 1.55 -0.18 -10.08
C CYS A 63 0.83 -1.42 -10.64
N ASP A 64 1.28 -1.98 -11.76
CA ASP A 64 0.64 -3.15 -12.39
C ASP A 64 1.00 -4.50 -11.73
N TYR A 65 1.98 -4.52 -10.83
CA TYR A 65 2.30 -5.66 -9.97
C TYR A 65 1.13 -6.07 -9.07
N TYR A 66 0.32 -5.09 -8.64
CA TYR A 66 -0.81 -5.35 -7.72
C TYR A 66 -2.12 -5.51 -8.47
N THR A 67 -2.87 -6.56 -8.11
CA THR A 67 -4.23 -6.82 -8.62
C THR A 67 -5.22 -5.80 -8.08
N ARG A 68 -6.01 -5.17 -8.96
CA ARG A 68 -7.07 -4.22 -8.59
C ARG A 68 -8.41 -4.63 -9.18
N LYS A 69 -9.43 -4.74 -8.33
CA LYS A 69 -10.83 -4.95 -8.73
C LYS A 69 -11.63 -3.66 -8.82
N TYR A 70 -11.18 -2.62 -8.13
CA TYR A 70 -11.81 -1.30 -8.09
C TYR A 70 -10.97 -0.28 -8.85
N ARG A 71 -11.62 0.69 -9.49
CA ARG A 71 -10.97 1.75 -10.27
C ARG A 71 -11.10 3.08 -9.53
N HIS A 72 -10.24 3.28 -8.55
CA HIS A 72 -10.00 4.58 -7.94
C HIS A 72 -8.70 5.15 -8.53
N SER A 73 -8.67 6.45 -8.80
CA SER A 73 -7.55 7.14 -9.42
C SER A 73 -6.68 7.90 -8.41
N SER A 74 -7.23 8.17 -7.22
CA SER A 74 -6.54 8.85 -6.12
C SER A 74 -7.06 8.44 -4.74
N VAL A 75 -6.38 8.88 -3.67
CA VAL A 75 -6.83 8.65 -2.29
C VAL A 75 -8.10 9.42 -2.00
N GLU A 76 -8.24 10.61 -2.55
CA GLU A 76 -9.41 11.47 -2.39
C GLU A 76 -10.65 10.76 -2.95
N GLU A 77 -10.59 10.25 -4.19
CA GLU A 77 -11.68 9.49 -4.80
C GLU A 77 -12.03 8.23 -3.99
N LEU A 78 -11.00 7.51 -3.52
CA LEU A 78 -11.20 6.35 -2.66
C LEU A 78 -11.95 6.73 -1.37
N LEU A 79 -11.54 7.82 -0.69
CA LEU A 79 -12.14 8.27 0.56
C LEU A 79 -13.58 8.77 0.40
N GLU A 80 -13.95 9.23 -0.79
CA GLU A 80 -15.32 9.62 -1.15
C GLU A 80 -16.23 8.42 -1.51
N SER A 81 -15.66 7.21 -1.66
CA SER A 81 -16.43 5.99 -1.94
C SER A 81 -17.37 5.58 -0.80
N MET A 82 -18.33 4.71 -1.10
CA MET A 82 -19.32 4.27 -0.11
C MET A 82 -18.71 3.55 1.11
N ASP A 83 -17.62 2.79 0.93
CA ASP A 83 -16.89 2.12 2.01
C ASP A 83 -15.39 1.99 1.65
N PRO A 84 -14.59 3.07 1.74
CA PRO A 84 -13.16 3.07 1.43
C PRO A 84 -12.39 1.96 2.17
N PHE A 85 -12.82 1.67 3.39
CA PHE A 85 -12.16 0.68 4.23
C PHE A 85 -12.41 -0.74 3.76
N TYR A 86 -13.58 -1.04 3.18
CA TYR A 86 -13.84 -2.32 2.55
C TYR A 86 -12.97 -2.49 1.29
N ASP A 87 -12.86 -1.45 0.46
CA ASP A 87 -12.05 -1.50 -0.76
C ASP A 87 -10.56 -1.70 -0.44
N ILE A 88 -10.03 -0.99 0.57
CA ILE A 88 -8.66 -1.20 1.06
C ILE A 88 -8.49 -2.62 1.61
N GLN A 89 -9.45 -3.11 2.40
CA GLN A 89 -9.39 -4.48 2.91
C GLN A 89 -9.31 -5.49 1.76
N LYS A 90 -10.18 -5.35 0.74
CA LYS A 90 -10.21 -6.25 -0.41
C LYS A 90 -8.93 -6.20 -1.23
N PHE A 91 -8.38 -5.01 -1.46
CA PHE A 91 -7.08 -4.85 -2.10
C PHE A 91 -5.97 -5.61 -1.35
N LEU A 92 -5.93 -5.52 -0.02
CA LEU A 92 -4.91 -6.21 0.79
C LEU A 92 -5.13 -7.73 0.93
N GLU A 93 -6.36 -8.20 0.73
CA GLU A 93 -6.68 -9.63 0.63
C GLU A 93 -6.22 -10.21 -0.70
N ASP A 94 -6.43 -9.48 -1.80
CA ASP A 94 -6.02 -9.89 -3.14
C ASP A 94 -4.49 -9.75 -3.35
N ASN A 95 -3.81 -8.91 -2.56
CA ASN A 95 -2.37 -8.66 -2.63
C ASN A 95 -1.69 -8.94 -1.27
N PRO A 96 -1.25 -10.17 -1.00
CA PRO A 96 -0.72 -10.58 0.31
C PRO A 96 0.52 -9.82 0.80
N SER A 97 1.39 -9.37 -0.11
CA SER A 97 2.62 -8.65 0.25
C SER A 97 2.40 -7.13 0.38
N ALA A 98 1.33 -6.58 -0.21
CA ALA A 98 1.10 -5.13 -0.28
C ALA A 98 1.11 -4.46 1.11
N MET A 99 1.77 -3.30 1.20
CA MET A 99 1.91 -2.51 2.45
C MET A 99 2.62 -3.27 3.59
N SER A 100 3.39 -4.31 3.26
CA SER A 100 4.26 -5.05 4.17
C SER A 100 5.74 -4.74 3.91
N PHE A 101 6.62 -5.33 4.71
CA PHE A 101 8.07 -5.23 4.53
C PHE A 101 8.59 -6.14 3.40
N GLU A 102 7.76 -7.05 2.87
CA GLU A 102 8.13 -7.96 1.79
C GLU A 102 8.26 -7.23 0.44
N ASP A 103 7.46 -6.18 0.21
CA ASP A 103 7.51 -5.37 -1.01
C ASP A 103 8.50 -4.19 -0.90
N ILE A 104 9.49 -4.28 -0.01
CA ILE A 104 10.57 -3.29 0.00
C ILE A 104 11.37 -3.52 -1.29
N PRO A 105 11.50 -2.51 -2.17
CA PRO A 105 12.30 -2.63 -3.36
C PRO A 105 13.73 -2.99 -2.97
N ASP A 106 14.23 -4.08 -3.54
CA ASP A 106 15.63 -4.44 -3.48
C ASP A 106 16.23 -4.11 -4.85
N TYR A 107 17.38 -3.43 -4.85
CA TYR A 107 18.12 -3.09 -6.06
C TYR A 107 19.35 -3.98 -6.26
N ALA A 108 19.52 -4.99 -5.39
CA ALA A 108 20.59 -5.99 -5.48
C ALA A 108 20.53 -6.80 -6.78
#